data_AF-W8B7R5-F1
#
_entry.id   AF-W8B7R5-F1
#
_cell.length_a   1.000
_cell.length_b   1.000
_cell.length_c   1.000
_cell.angle_alpha   90.00
_cell.angle_beta   90.00
_cell.angle_gamma   90.00
#
_symmetry.space_group_name_H-M   'P 1'
#
loop_
_entity.id
_entity.type
_entity.pdbx_description
1 polymer ?
#
loop_
_entity_poly.entity_id
_entity_poly.type
_entity_poly.pdbx_seq_one_letter_code
_entity_poly.pdbx_strand_id
1 'polypeptide(L)'
;MDMPWYKRAVDQHTVEQDSFVYSVPFATGFAPKLNTTLVTASHAIFVEHRGHKAIAAVVGLQFQLDSLAKHFINITSTCTGMTGCRRTCASDDLDCYVLDNNGFVIISEQSEQSGKFFGQIDGTIMDSLVQDRIYKRVTVNDYQGVCSDSDNPYTAASTSLQPHRISAWLMKHFVTLGATWLAMLPTPLRAWPQDDYTYNEDVFEEPTYTDEYEPFEDYNAQIDEEMDEFFTTADVENTTPPPKQHKPHTGPRASPDPQHARRCDLRTDLYMLQPERLNQGGQNNPLKGKLTNCHVSGCERPFSVQKIPHSNLILLVVDTLCPCGSKQLDIEPLEESGTIGACSARRQTQESAKRRRPKKCINYHPEEIEIQQCGRATALLQMPLSIVMAHLLMLAVTFALTNA
;
A
#
# COMPACT_ATOMS: atom_id res chain seq x y z
N MET A 1 17.59 13.30 -19.72
CA MET A 1 18.85 13.28 -18.96
C MET A 1 18.54 12.42 -17.74
N ASP A 2 18.70 11.11 -17.88
CA ASP A 2 17.99 10.15 -17.02
C ASP A 2 18.90 9.51 -15.97
N MET A 3 20.06 10.13 -15.72
CA MET A 3 21.05 9.62 -14.77
C MET A 3 20.84 10.28 -13.40
N PRO A 4 20.43 9.53 -12.37
CA PRO A 4 20.10 10.12 -11.05
C PRO A 4 21.31 10.76 -10.38
N TRP A 5 22.51 10.19 -10.53
CA TRP A 5 23.75 10.74 -9.99
C TRP A 5 24.10 12.12 -10.59
N TYR A 6 23.81 12.34 -11.88
CA TYR A 6 24.06 13.63 -12.54
C TYR A 6 23.18 14.72 -11.93
N LYS A 7 21.88 14.44 -11.82
CA LYS A 7 20.91 15.38 -11.22
C LYS A 7 21.24 15.66 -9.75
N ARG A 8 21.57 14.62 -8.98
CA ARG A 8 21.94 14.77 -7.56
C ARG A 8 23.19 15.63 -7.38
N ALA A 9 24.23 15.44 -8.19
CA ALA A 9 25.45 16.25 -8.12
C ALA A 9 25.16 17.74 -8.41
N VAL A 10 24.32 18.01 -9.41
CA VAL A 10 23.91 19.38 -9.77
C VAL A 10 23.08 20.01 -8.65
N ASP A 11 22.08 19.29 -8.13
CA ASP A 11 21.22 19.77 -7.05
C ASP A 11 22.05 20.05 -5.78
N GLN A 12 23.00 19.18 -5.43
CA GLN A 12 23.88 19.37 -4.29
C GLN A 12 24.77 20.62 -4.44
N HIS A 13 25.25 20.93 -5.65
CA HIS A 13 26.05 22.14 -5.90
C HIS A 13 25.30 23.43 -5.56
N THR A 14 23.96 23.41 -5.67
CA THR A 14 23.12 24.56 -5.30
C THR A 14 23.05 24.75 -3.78
N VAL A 15 23.24 23.68 -3.01
CA VAL A 15 23.28 23.71 -1.54
C VAL A 15 24.67 24.09 -1.06
N GLU A 16 25.70 23.37 -1.50
CA GLU A 16 27.11 23.62 -1.17
C GLU A 16 28.01 23.43 -2.40
N GLN A 17 28.65 24.52 -2.83
CA GLN A 17 29.40 24.56 -4.10
C GLN A 17 30.62 23.64 -4.13
N ASP A 18 31.28 23.42 -3.00
CA ASP A 18 32.50 22.60 -2.91
C ASP A 18 32.22 21.18 -2.40
N SER A 19 30.96 20.76 -2.37
CA SER A 19 30.58 19.47 -1.77
C SER A 19 30.53 18.33 -2.79
N PHE A 20 30.87 17.13 -2.33
CA PHE A 20 30.74 15.89 -3.09
C PHE A 20 29.46 15.14 -2.68
N VAL A 21 28.80 14.51 -3.65
CA VAL A 21 27.67 13.61 -3.42
C VAL A 21 28.14 12.19 -3.42
N TYR A 22 28.09 11.54 -2.26
CA TYR A 22 28.32 10.12 -2.09
C TYR A 22 27.00 9.36 -2.18
N SER A 23 26.99 8.26 -2.93
CA SER A 23 25.83 7.39 -3.08
C SER A 23 26.25 5.92 -3.12
N VAL A 24 25.42 5.06 -2.54
CA VAL A 24 25.58 3.60 -2.54
C VAL A 24 24.40 3.00 -3.31
N PRO A 25 24.59 1.93 -4.10
CA PRO A 25 23.47 1.23 -4.73
C PRO A 25 22.46 0.77 -3.68
N PHE A 26 21.17 0.93 -3.98
CA PHE A 26 20.11 0.49 -3.07
C PHE A 26 20.18 -1.03 -2.88
N ALA A 27 20.30 -1.46 -1.62
CA ALA A 27 20.24 -2.86 -1.26
C ALA A 27 18.77 -3.29 -1.17
N THR A 28 18.10 -3.49 -2.31
CA THR A 28 16.88 -4.30 -2.32
C THR A 28 17.32 -5.74 -2.05
N GLY A 29 16.63 -6.47 -1.16
CA GLY A 29 17.02 -7.81 -0.69
C GLY A 29 17.17 -8.90 -1.77
N PHE A 30 17.08 -8.54 -3.05
CA PHE A 30 17.20 -9.38 -4.23
C PHE A 30 18.56 -9.28 -4.95
N ALA A 31 19.39 -8.27 -4.65
CA ALA A 31 20.71 -8.19 -5.25
C ALA A 31 21.66 -9.21 -4.56
N PRO A 32 22.21 -10.20 -5.28
CA PRO A 32 23.26 -11.04 -4.70
C PRO A 32 24.36 -10.11 -4.20
N LYS A 33 24.81 -10.34 -2.95
CA LYS A 33 25.97 -9.66 -2.37
C LYS A 33 27.17 -9.93 -3.28
N LEU A 34 27.38 -9.10 -4.31
CA LEU A 34 28.68 -9.03 -4.92
C LEU A 34 29.59 -8.44 -3.85
N ASN A 35 30.71 -9.11 -3.58
CA ASN A 35 31.78 -8.68 -2.66
C ASN A 35 32.48 -7.38 -3.13
N THR A 36 31.80 -6.58 -3.96
CA THR A 36 32.30 -5.39 -4.63
C THR A 36 31.19 -4.34 -4.68
N THR A 37 30.55 -4.04 -3.55
CA THR A 37 29.69 -2.85 -3.46
C THR A 37 30.57 -1.61 -3.67
N LEU A 38 30.17 -0.78 -4.62
CA LEU A 38 30.91 0.43 -5.00
C LEU A 38 30.17 1.67 -4.48
N VAL A 39 30.92 2.57 -3.85
CA VAL A 39 30.44 3.90 -3.48
C VAL A 39 30.77 4.85 -4.62
N THR A 40 29.78 5.54 -5.15
CA THR A 40 29.98 6.55 -6.20
C THR A 40 30.00 7.93 -5.56
N ALA A 41 31.12 8.63 -5.66
CA ALA A 41 31.24 10.05 -5.36
C ALA A 41 31.12 10.85 -6.65
N SER A 42 30.31 11.92 -6.65
CA SER A 42 30.09 12.77 -7.82
C SER A 42 30.08 14.25 -7.46
N HIS A 43 30.54 15.09 -8.39
CA HIS A 43 30.64 16.54 -8.21
C HIS A 43 30.37 17.25 -9.54
N ALA A 44 29.57 18.32 -9.50
CA ALA A 44 29.18 19.07 -10.69
C ALA A 44 30.17 20.20 -10.98
N ILE A 45 30.61 20.28 -12.22
CA ILE A 45 31.49 21.35 -12.71
C ILE A 45 30.64 22.40 -13.40
N PHE A 46 30.69 23.61 -12.87
CA PHE A 46 30.07 24.77 -13.47
C PHE A 46 31.13 25.63 -14.15
N VAL A 47 30.81 26.12 -15.35
CA VAL A 47 31.63 27.10 -16.05
C VAL A 47 30.91 28.44 -15.98
N GLU A 48 31.66 29.47 -15.61
CA GLU A 48 31.18 30.85 -15.56
C GLU A 48 31.80 31.65 -16.72
N HIS A 49 30.94 32.27 -17.53
CA HIS A 49 31.37 33.17 -18.59
C HIS A 49 30.46 34.39 -18.66
N ARG A 50 31.06 35.59 -18.61
CA ARG A 50 30.33 36.89 -18.65
C ARG A 50 29.21 36.99 -17.60
N GLY A 51 29.43 36.47 -16.39
CA GLY A 51 28.44 36.50 -15.29
C GLY A 51 27.29 35.50 -15.46
N HIS A 52 27.30 34.66 -16.48
CA HIS A 52 26.39 33.53 -16.61
C HIS A 52 27.09 32.25 -16.19
N LYS A 53 26.45 31.51 -15.29
CA LYS A 53 26.93 30.22 -14.79
C LYS A 53 26.09 29.09 -15.40
N ALA A 54 26.75 28.11 -16.01
CA ALA A 54 26.11 26.95 -16.60
C ALA A 54 26.81 25.65 -16.17
N ILE A 55 26.07 24.55 -16.13
CA ILE A 55 26.62 23.23 -15.85
C ILE A 55 27.37 22.77 -17.10
N ALA A 56 28.66 22.44 -16.95
CA ALA A 56 29.48 21.97 -18.06
C ALA A 56 29.61 20.44 -18.06
N ALA A 57 29.85 19.85 -16.89
CA ALA A 57 30.02 18.41 -16.74
C ALA A 57 29.76 17.98 -15.28
N VAL A 58 29.66 16.67 -15.05
CA VAL A 58 29.73 16.07 -13.71
C VAL A 58 30.86 15.06 -13.73
N VAL A 59 31.77 15.16 -12.76
CA VAL A 59 32.87 14.22 -12.57
C VAL A 59 32.52 13.28 -11.43
N GLY A 60 33.02 12.05 -11.48
CA GLY A 60 32.79 11.08 -10.42
C GLY A 60 33.89 10.05 -10.29
N LEU A 61 33.98 9.47 -9.10
CA LEU A 61 34.92 8.43 -8.70
C LEU A 61 34.15 7.30 -8.06
N GLN A 62 34.61 6.07 -8.25
CA GLN A 62 34.05 4.90 -7.58
C GLN A 62 35.09 4.31 -6.63
N PHE A 63 34.67 4.06 -5.40
CA PHE A 63 35.48 3.44 -4.35
C PHE A 63 34.91 2.09 -3.97
N GLN A 64 35.76 1.16 -3.53
CA GLN A 64 35.29 -0.06 -2.87
C GLN A 64 34.77 0.29 -1.47
N LEU A 65 33.54 -0.13 -1.17
CA LEU A 65 32.91 0.13 0.13
C LEU A 65 33.76 -0.42 1.29
N ASP A 66 34.25 -1.65 1.17
CA ASP A 66 35.05 -2.30 2.22
C ASP A 66 36.31 -1.50 2.58
N SER A 67 37.00 -0.92 1.59
CA SER A 67 38.20 -0.12 1.85
C SER A 67 37.85 1.19 2.55
N LEU A 68 36.75 1.81 2.14
CA LEU A 68 36.27 3.06 2.75
C LEU A 68 35.82 2.82 4.20
N ALA A 69 35.07 1.75 4.44
CA ALA A 69 34.59 1.36 5.76
C ALA A 69 35.76 0.99 6.70
N LYS A 70 36.75 0.21 6.23
CA LYS A 70 37.96 -0.08 7.02
C LYS A 70 38.74 1.18 7.37
N HIS A 71 38.87 2.10 6.43
CA HIS A 71 39.54 3.38 6.69
C HIS A 71 38.79 4.21 7.73
N PHE A 72 37.46 4.27 7.64
CA PHE A 72 36.60 4.96 8.61
C PHE A 72 36.72 4.35 10.02
N ILE A 73 36.61 3.02 10.15
CA ILE A 73 36.73 2.33 11.43
C ILE A 73 38.13 2.56 12.04
N ASN A 74 39.19 2.52 11.23
CA ASN A 74 40.55 2.79 11.70
C ASN A 74 40.73 4.22 12.22
N ILE A 75 40.07 5.21 11.63
CA ILE A 75 40.11 6.58 12.15
C ILE A 75 39.30 6.68 13.45
N THR A 76 38.07 6.17 13.45
CA THR A 76 37.14 6.29 14.60
C THR A 76 37.52 5.46 15.82
N SER A 77 38.40 4.46 15.66
CA SER A 77 39.01 3.72 16.77
C SER A 77 40.19 4.47 17.41
N THR A 78 40.77 5.45 16.71
CA THR A 78 41.92 6.23 17.21
C THR A 78 41.50 7.53 17.86
N CYS A 79 42.04 7.76 19.06
CA CYS A 79 41.83 8.99 19.82
C CYS A 79 42.89 10.04 19.49
N THR A 80 42.52 11.08 18.75
CA THR A 80 43.43 12.18 18.37
C THR A 80 43.39 13.41 19.29
N GLY A 81 42.59 13.38 20.37
CA GLY A 81 42.42 14.50 21.31
C GLY A 81 43.38 14.48 22.52
N MET A 82 43.76 15.67 23.01
CA MET A 82 44.61 15.87 24.22
C MET A 82 43.96 15.38 25.53
N THR A 83 42.63 15.28 25.56
CA THR A 83 41.88 14.59 26.62
C THR A 83 41.48 13.23 26.05
N GLY A 84 42.07 12.15 26.56
CA GLY A 84 41.82 10.79 26.05
C GLY A 84 40.31 10.49 25.91
N CYS A 85 39.91 9.81 24.84
CA CYS A 85 38.51 9.45 24.65
C CYS A 85 38.13 8.26 25.54
N ARG A 86 36.94 8.33 26.13
CA ARG A 86 36.41 7.28 27.01
C ARG A 86 35.71 6.15 26.24
N ARG A 87 35.16 6.45 25.06
CA ARG A 87 34.45 5.52 24.17
C ARG A 87 34.82 5.81 22.72
N THR A 88 34.83 4.79 21.88
CA THR A 88 35.17 4.88 20.45
C THR A 88 34.15 4.07 19.65
N CYS A 89 34.11 4.25 18.32
CA CYS A 89 33.23 3.44 17.47
C CYS A 89 33.65 1.97 17.36
N ALA A 90 34.80 1.59 17.96
CA ALA A 90 35.25 0.20 18.03
C ALA A 90 34.81 -0.50 19.32
N SER A 91 34.18 0.22 20.25
CA SER A 91 33.62 -0.38 21.47
C SER A 91 32.14 -0.67 21.27
N ASP A 92 31.68 -1.80 21.83
CA ASP A 92 30.28 -2.25 21.78
C ASP A 92 29.27 -1.27 22.43
N ASP A 93 29.76 -0.26 23.17
CA ASP A 93 28.96 0.80 23.81
C ASP A 93 28.33 1.78 22.80
N LEU A 94 28.84 1.88 21.57
CA LEU A 94 28.45 2.89 20.59
C LEU A 94 28.27 2.29 19.20
N ASP A 95 27.12 2.59 18.58
CA ASP A 95 26.89 2.34 17.17
C ASP A 95 27.23 3.60 16.35
N CYS A 96 28.08 3.45 15.34
CA CYS A 96 28.47 4.56 14.46
C CYS A 96 28.02 4.34 13.01
N TYR A 97 27.26 5.30 12.51
CA TYR A 97 26.68 5.28 11.17
C TYR A 97 27.09 6.51 10.38
N VAL A 98 27.38 6.32 9.09
CA VAL A 98 27.49 7.42 8.12
C VAL A 98 26.25 7.39 7.24
N LEU A 99 25.45 8.45 7.31
CA LEU A 99 24.18 8.57 6.59
C LEU A 99 24.28 9.59 5.46
N ASP A 100 23.61 9.28 4.36
CA ASP A 100 23.40 10.18 3.22
C ASP A 100 22.32 11.24 3.53
N ASN A 101 22.23 12.31 2.73
CA ASN A 101 21.24 13.37 2.83
C ASN A 101 19.78 12.88 2.70
N ASN A 102 19.56 11.63 2.29
CA ASN A 102 18.27 10.96 2.20
C ASN A 102 18.03 9.93 3.32
N GLY A 103 18.95 9.78 4.28
CA GLY A 103 18.84 8.82 5.39
C GLY A 103 19.21 7.38 5.03
N PHE A 104 19.92 7.16 3.92
CA PHE A 104 20.50 5.86 3.59
C PHE A 104 21.84 5.65 4.29
N VAL A 105 22.09 4.44 4.77
CA VAL A 105 23.35 4.08 5.42
C VAL A 105 24.42 3.85 4.36
N ILE A 106 25.51 4.60 4.44
CA ILE A 106 26.69 4.46 3.58
C ILE A 106 27.73 3.57 4.27
N ILE A 107 28.01 3.84 5.55
CA ILE A 107 28.94 3.05 6.37
C ILE A 107 28.24 2.69 7.67
N SER A 108 28.36 1.42 8.04
CA SER A 108 27.96 0.85 9.32
C SER A 108 29.02 -0.17 9.73
N GLU A 109 29.10 -0.49 11.02
CA GLU A 109 29.89 -1.62 11.53
C GLU A 109 29.42 -2.94 10.89
N GLN A 110 28.10 -3.10 10.73
CA GLN A 110 27.51 -4.25 10.05
C GLN A 110 27.36 -3.97 8.55
N SER A 111 28.14 -4.67 7.73
CA SER A 111 28.12 -4.51 6.27
C SER A 111 26.74 -4.72 5.63
N GLU A 112 25.88 -5.53 6.25
CA GLU A 112 24.52 -5.83 5.77
C GLU A 112 23.52 -4.68 5.88
N GLN A 113 23.89 -3.65 6.65
CA GLN A 113 23.08 -2.45 6.83
C GLN A 113 23.39 -1.38 5.78
N SER A 114 24.53 -1.48 5.10
CA SER A 114 24.94 -0.53 4.06
C SER A 114 23.98 -0.61 2.87
N GLY A 115 23.54 0.55 2.36
CA GLY A 115 22.57 0.66 1.27
C GLY A 115 21.10 0.50 1.68
N LYS A 116 20.82 0.21 2.96
CA LYS A 116 19.45 0.23 3.52
C LYS A 116 19.06 1.60 4.04
N PHE A 117 17.76 1.84 4.13
CA PHE A 117 17.25 3.04 4.78
C PHE A 117 17.42 2.91 6.29
N PHE A 118 17.94 3.96 6.93
CA PHE A 118 18.21 3.95 8.37
C PHE A 118 16.97 3.69 9.22
N GLY A 119 15.79 4.17 8.80
CA GLY A 119 14.54 3.92 9.52
C GLY A 119 14.08 2.46 9.56
N GLN A 120 14.56 1.61 8.64
CA GLN A 120 14.32 0.15 8.70
C GLN A 120 15.19 -0.52 9.78
N ILE A 121 16.35 0.08 10.09
CA ILE A 121 17.29 -0.40 11.11
C ILE A 121 16.87 0.14 12.47
N ASP A 122 16.77 1.46 12.61
CA ASP A 122 16.33 2.14 13.83
C ASP A 122 15.41 3.34 13.52
N GLY A 123 14.11 3.05 13.43
CA GLY A 123 13.10 4.07 13.22
C GLY A 123 12.83 4.96 14.43
N THR A 124 13.26 4.58 15.64
CA THR A 124 13.12 5.44 16.83
C THR A 124 14.05 6.64 16.77
N ILE A 125 15.32 6.38 16.44
CA ILE A 125 16.31 7.44 16.23
C ILE A 125 15.91 8.26 15.00
N MET A 126 15.50 7.63 13.89
CA MET A 126 15.09 8.36 12.70
C MET A 126 13.92 9.33 12.95
N ASP A 127 12.91 8.93 13.75
CA ASP A 127 11.81 9.81 14.15
C ASP A 127 12.31 10.98 15.02
N SER A 128 13.22 10.71 15.96
CA SER A 128 13.88 11.77 16.76
C SER A 128 14.65 12.75 15.88
N LEU A 129 15.38 12.27 14.86
CA LEU A 129 16.09 13.15 13.91
C LEU A 129 15.14 14.05 13.12
N VAL A 130 13.92 13.59 12.85
CA VAL A 130 12.87 14.41 12.23
C VAL A 130 12.28 15.42 13.21
N GLN A 131 12.03 15.02 14.46
CA GLN A 131 11.54 15.90 15.52
C GLN A 131 12.53 17.05 15.81
N ASP A 132 13.83 16.74 15.83
CA ASP A 132 14.91 17.71 16.02
C ASP A 132 15.19 18.58 14.79
N ARG A 133 14.43 18.38 13.70
CA ARG A 133 14.53 19.07 12.40
C ARG A 133 15.88 18.91 11.71
N ILE A 134 16.56 17.78 11.94
CA ILE A 134 17.78 17.41 11.22
C ILE A 134 17.37 16.84 9.86
N TYR A 135 16.34 15.99 9.85
CA TYR A 135 15.67 15.55 8.63
C TYR A 135 14.26 16.15 8.54
N LYS A 136 13.82 16.33 7.30
CA LYS A 136 12.44 16.68 6.96
C LYS A 136 11.78 15.49 6.29
N ARG A 137 10.65 15.04 6.84
CA ARG A 137 9.77 14.05 6.21
C ARG A 137 8.93 14.71 5.12
N VAL A 138 8.93 14.14 3.92
CA VAL A 138 8.20 14.61 2.73
C VAL A 138 7.35 13.45 2.22
N THR A 139 6.03 13.57 2.35
CA THR A 139 5.06 12.60 1.83
C THR A 139 4.93 12.79 0.31
N VAL A 140 5.20 11.74 -0.47
CA VAL A 140 5.02 11.73 -1.91
C VAL A 140 3.90 10.77 -2.27
N ASN A 141 2.93 11.27 -3.03
CA ASN A 141 1.81 10.49 -3.54
C ASN A 141 2.01 10.25 -5.04
N ASP A 142 2.05 8.98 -5.44
CA ASP A 142 2.08 8.53 -6.82
C ASP A 142 0.70 8.00 -7.24
N TYR A 143 -0.01 8.82 -8.01
CA TYR A 143 -1.33 8.49 -8.57
C TYR A 143 -1.27 7.61 -9.83
N GLN A 144 -0.08 7.20 -10.27
CA GLN A 144 0.14 6.34 -11.43
C GLN A 144 0.83 5.02 -11.02
N GLY A 145 0.79 4.67 -9.73
CA GLY A 145 1.38 3.46 -9.20
C GLY A 145 0.70 2.18 -9.69
N VAL A 146 1.42 1.07 -9.54
CA VAL A 146 0.98 -0.27 -9.93
C VAL A 146 0.98 -1.20 -8.72
N CYS A 147 -0.18 -1.79 -8.39
CA CYS A 147 -0.40 -2.70 -7.28
C CYS A 147 -0.79 -4.10 -7.77
N SER A 148 -0.58 -5.12 -6.94
CA SER A 148 -1.08 -6.47 -7.18
C SER A 148 -2.59 -6.56 -6.89
N ASP A 149 -3.29 -7.39 -7.65
CA ASP A 149 -4.71 -7.69 -7.44
C ASP A 149 -4.99 -8.62 -6.25
N SER A 150 -3.96 -9.27 -5.69
CA SER A 150 -4.06 -10.21 -4.56
C SER A 150 -4.64 -9.59 -3.29
N ASP A 151 -4.51 -8.27 -3.14
CA ASP A 151 -4.77 -7.54 -1.90
C ASP A 151 -6.11 -6.78 -1.94
N ASN A 152 -6.97 -7.06 -2.93
CA ASN A 152 -8.21 -6.32 -3.12
C ASN A 152 -9.43 -7.02 -2.45
N PRO A 153 -10.09 -6.38 -1.47
CA PRO A 153 -11.37 -6.86 -0.92
C PRO A 153 -12.58 -6.54 -1.82
N TYR A 154 -12.41 -5.73 -2.88
CA TYR A 154 -13.51 -5.25 -3.73
C TYR A 154 -13.48 -5.86 -5.13
N THR A 155 -14.22 -6.95 -5.29
CA THR A 155 -14.51 -7.54 -6.61
C THR A 155 -15.66 -6.76 -7.27
N ALA A 156 -15.35 -5.66 -7.97
CA ALA A 156 -16.33 -4.92 -8.78
C ALA A 156 -16.48 -5.47 -10.21
N ALA A 157 -15.92 -6.66 -10.49
CA ALA A 157 -16.16 -7.34 -11.74
C ALA A 157 -17.61 -7.84 -11.74
N SER A 158 -18.44 -7.31 -12.65
CA SER A 158 -19.67 -7.99 -13.05
C SER A 158 -19.29 -9.43 -13.38
N THR A 159 -19.93 -10.40 -12.73
CA THR A 159 -19.72 -11.82 -13.00
C THR A 159 -19.77 -12.01 -14.50
N SER A 160 -18.64 -12.40 -15.10
CA SER A 160 -18.55 -12.64 -16.54
C SER A 160 -19.74 -13.49 -16.94
N LEU A 161 -20.51 -13.08 -17.94
CA LEU A 161 -21.61 -13.87 -18.48
C LEU A 161 -21.03 -15.18 -19.00
N GLN A 162 -20.99 -16.19 -18.15
CA GLN A 162 -20.51 -17.50 -18.53
C GLN A 162 -21.65 -18.16 -19.32
N PRO A 163 -21.48 -18.42 -20.62
CA PRO A 163 -22.55 -18.92 -21.50
C PRO A 163 -23.15 -20.25 -21.01
N HIS A 164 -22.39 -21.01 -20.20
CA HIS A 164 -22.88 -22.24 -19.58
C HIS A 164 -24.07 -22.04 -18.64
N ARG A 165 -24.26 -20.84 -18.06
CA ARG A 165 -25.41 -20.56 -17.18
C ARG A 165 -26.71 -20.39 -17.98
N ILE A 166 -26.63 -19.81 -19.18
CA ILE A 166 -27.77 -19.68 -20.09
C ILE A 166 -28.16 -21.07 -20.61
N SER A 167 -27.19 -21.90 -20.97
CA SER A 167 -27.46 -23.29 -21.41
C SER A 167 -28.02 -24.16 -20.29
N ALA A 168 -27.53 -24.01 -19.05
CA ALA A 168 -28.06 -24.73 -17.89
C ALA A 168 -29.49 -24.28 -17.55
N TRP A 169 -29.80 -22.98 -17.66
CA TRP A 169 -31.14 -22.44 -17.50
C TRP A 169 -32.11 -23.00 -18.56
N LEU A 170 -31.72 -23.00 -19.84
CA LEU A 170 -32.49 -23.60 -20.93
C LEU A 170 -32.71 -25.11 -20.71
N MET A 171 -31.68 -25.86 -20.33
CA MET A 171 -31.79 -27.29 -20.03
C MET A 171 -32.75 -27.55 -18.88
N LYS A 172 -32.67 -26.76 -17.79
CA LYS A 172 -33.57 -26.88 -16.65
C LYS A 172 -35.02 -26.70 -17.08
N HIS A 173 -35.31 -25.68 -17.89
CA HIS A 173 -36.67 -25.43 -18.40
C HIS A 173 -37.15 -26.56 -19.32
N PHE A 174 -36.28 -27.07 -20.20
CA PHE A 174 -36.62 -28.19 -21.07
C PHE A 174 -36.95 -29.47 -20.28
N VAL A 175 -36.16 -29.79 -19.25
CA VAL A 175 -36.41 -30.95 -18.37
C VAL A 175 -37.69 -30.78 -17.57
N THR A 176 -37.95 -29.59 -17.02
CA THR A 176 -39.22 -29.33 -16.30
C THR A 176 -40.42 -29.44 -17.23
N LEU A 177 -40.28 -29.03 -18.50
CA LEU A 177 -41.36 -29.14 -19.47
C LEU A 177 -41.61 -30.59 -19.89
N GLY A 178 -40.54 -31.38 -20.08
CA GLY A 178 -40.66 -32.81 -20.34
C GLY A 178 -41.32 -33.55 -19.17
N ALA A 179 -40.95 -33.20 -17.93
CA ALA A 179 -41.51 -33.79 -16.72
C ALA A 179 -43.01 -33.47 -16.55
N THR A 180 -43.43 -32.23 -16.83
CA THR A 180 -44.87 -31.86 -16.77
C THR A 180 -45.67 -32.53 -17.88
N TRP A 181 -45.10 -32.72 -19.08
CA TRP A 181 -45.75 -33.44 -20.17
C TRP A 181 -45.89 -34.94 -19.88
N LEU A 182 -44.85 -35.56 -19.31
CA LEU A 182 -44.88 -36.96 -18.87
C LEU A 182 -45.90 -37.21 -17.76
N ALA A 183 -46.12 -36.25 -16.87
CA ALA A 183 -47.15 -36.32 -15.83
C ALA A 183 -48.60 -36.19 -16.38
N MET A 184 -48.78 -35.72 -17.62
CA MET A 184 -50.10 -35.59 -18.27
C MET A 184 -50.46 -36.79 -19.16
N LEU A 185 -49.56 -37.75 -19.38
CA LEU A 185 -49.88 -39.00 -20.07
C LEU A 185 -50.65 -39.93 -19.10
N PRO A 186 -51.82 -40.47 -19.50
CA PRO A 186 -52.60 -41.33 -18.62
C PRO A 186 -51.85 -42.64 -18.37
N THR A 187 -51.35 -42.82 -17.14
CA THR A 187 -50.84 -44.13 -16.70
C THR A 187 -52.03 -45.06 -16.44
N PRO A 188 -52.09 -46.26 -17.05
CA PRO A 188 -53.13 -47.21 -16.72
C PRO A 188 -52.86 -47.74 -15.30
N LEU A 189 -53.76 -47.42 -14.38
CA LEU A 189 -53.84 -48.02 -13.05
C LEU A 189 -53.89 -49.55 -13.17
N ARG A 190 -52.84 -50.25 -12.74
CA ARG A 190 -52.95 -51.65 -12.34
C ARG A 190 -51.96 -52.03 -11.25
N ALA A 191 -52.55 -52.50 -10.16
CA ALA A 191 -52.00 -53.37 -9.11
C ALA A 191 -50.99 -52.76 -8.13
N TRP A 192 -51.51 -52.27 -7.01
CA TRP A 192 -50.84 -52.49 -5.73
C TRP A 192 -51.44 -53.77 -5.12
N PRO A 193 -50.65 -54.83 -4.88
CA PRO A 193 -51.04 -55.88 -3.96
C PRO A 193 -50.93 -55.34 -2.53
N GLN A 194 -51.95 -55.65 -1.77
CA GLN A 194 -52.10 -55.42 -0.35
C GLN A 194 -51.37 -56.56 0.37
N ASP A 195 -50.25 -56.26 1.04
CA ASP A 195 -49.68 -57.17 2.02
C ASP A 195 -49.77 -56.53 3.41
N ASP A 196 -50.45 -57.27 4.27
CA ASP A 196 -50.76 -57.00 5.66
C ASP A 196 -49.74 -57.73 6.57
N TYR A 197 -49.64 -57.27 7.82
CA TYR A 197 -48.87 -57.80 8.97
C TYR A 197 -47.34 -57.51 8.96
N THR A 198 -46.67 -57.12 10.05
CA THR A 198 -46.99 -57.24 11.49
C THR A 198 -46.13 -56.23 12.28
N TYR A 199 -46.69 -55.72 13.37
CA TYR A 199 -46.00 -54.93 14.40
C TYR A 199 -44.92 -55.79 15.09
N ASN A 200 -43.71 -55.28 15.24
CA ASN A 200 -42.82 -55.63 16.35
C ASN A 200 -42.07 -54.36 16.77
N GLU A 201 -42.28 -53.98 18.03
CA GLU A 201 -41.48 -52.99 18.75
C GLU A 201 -40.03 -53.42 18.77
N ASP A 202 -39.12 -52.53 18.38
CA ASP A 202 -37.80 -52.47 18.99
C ASP A 202 -37.38 -51.00 19.12
N VAL A 203 -37.23 -50.63 20.38
CA VAL A 203 -36.79 -49.34 20.91
C VAL A 203 -35.29 -49.19 20.69
N PHE A 204 -34.84 -48.09 20.09
CA PHE A 204 -33.61 -47.33 20.41
C PHE A 204 -33.40 -46.20 19.38
N GLU A 205 -33.59 -44.93 19.72
CA GLU A 205 -32.65 -43.97 20.36
C GLU A 205 -31.92 -43.10 19.30
N GLU A 206 -32.31 -41.82 19.27
CA GLU A 206 -31.87 -40.77 18.34
C GLU A 206 -30.69 -40.00 18.97
N PRO A 207 -29.55 -39.79 18.29
CA PRO A 207 -28.47 -38.99 18.84
C PRO A 207 -28.71 -37.51 18.54
N THR A 208 -29.16 -36.79 19.56
CA THR A 208 -29.05 -35.33 19.68
C THR A 208 -27.59 -34.97 19.97
N TYR A 209 -26.97 -34.11 19.15
CA TYR A 209 -25.69 -33.48 19.51
C TYR A 209 -25.93 -32.02 19.89
N THR A 210 -25.42 -31.67 21.06
CA THR A 210 -25.56 -30.44 21.83
C THR A 210 -24.58 -29.37 21.36
N ASP A 211 -25.07 -28.13 21.19
CA ASP A 211 -24.24 -26.92 21.18
C ASP A 211 -24.01 -26.48 22.64
N GLU A 212 -22.75 -26.52 23.08
CA GLU A 212 -22.27 -25.85 24.29
C GLU A 212 -21.72 -24.48 23.93
N TYR A 213 -22.35 -23.42 24.45
CA TYR A 213 -21.78 -22.08 24.56
C TYR A 213 -21.49 -21.82 26.04
N GLU A 214 -20.25 -21.44 26.37
CA GLU A 214 -19.94 -20.80 27.65
C GLU A 214 -19.92 -19.27 27.55
N PRO A 215 -20.30 -18.53 28.61
CA PRO A 215 -20.59 -17.10 28.59
C PRO A 215 -19.51 -16.25 29.29
N PHE A 216 -19.39 -14.95 28.96
CA PHE A 216 -19.04 -13.95 29.96
C PHE A 216 -19.40 -12.49 29.60
N GLU A 217 -20.27 -11.93 30.45
CA GLU A 217 -20.48 -10.58 31.01
C GLU A 217 -20.40 -9.27 30.19
N ASP A 218 -21.58 -8.67 30.03
CA ASP A 218 -22.11 -7.42 30.66
C ASP A 218 -21.16 -6.24 30.95
N TYR A 219 -21.50 -5.07 30.37
CA TYR A 219 -21.58 -3.81 31.12
C TYR A 219 -22.62 -2.87 30.47
N ASN A 220 -23.66 -2.56 31.26
CA ASN A 220 -24.67 -1.52 31.06
C ASN A 220 -24.10 -0.10 30.94
N ALA A 221 -24.75 0.74 30.12
CA ALA A 221 -24.97 2.18 30.40
C ALA A 221 -26.19 2.72 29.64
N GLN A 222 -27.10 3.37 30.37
CA GLN A 222 -28.36 3.98 29.93
C GLN A 222 -28.17 5.37 29.29
N ILE A 223 -28.94 5.60 28.21
CA ILE A 223 -29.88 6.70 27.90
C ILE A 223 -29.45 8.15 28.26
N ASP A 224 -29.44 9.05 27.26
CA ASP A 224 -30.30 10.24 27.20
C ASP A 224 -30.23 10.96 25.83
N GLU A 225 -31.39 11.52 25.46
CA GLU A 225 -31.89 11.98 24.16
C GLU A 225 -31.55 13.45 23.81
N GLU A 226 -31.88 13.81 22.54
CA GLU A 226 -32.08 15.15 21.94
C GLU A 226 -30.79 15.96 21.71
N MET A 227 -30.51 16.60 20.56
CA MET A 227 -31.29 17.24 19.48
C MET A 227 -30.23 17.47 18.36
N ASP A 228 -30.42 17.17 17.07
CA ASP A 228 -31.10 18.04 16.12
C ASP A 228 -31.19 17.30 14.77
N GLU A 229 -32.41 17.22 14.25
CA GLU A 229 -32.71 16.92 12.84
C GLU A 229 -31.98 17.91 11.91
N PHE A 230 -31.48 17.44 10.75
CA PHE A 230 -32.03 17.82 9.44
C PHE A 230 -31.28 17.12 8.28
N PHE A 231 -32.05 16.52 7.37
CA PHE A 231 -31.74 15.78 6.14
C PHE A 231 -31.43 14.27 6.22
N THR A 232 -32.47 13.50 5.91
CA THR A 232 -32.48 12.07 5.62
C THR A 232 -32.03 11.79 4.18
N THR A 233 -30.96 11.00 4.01
CA THR A 233 -30.81 10.09 2.86
C THR A 233 -30.97 8.68 3.39
N ALA A 234 -32.20 8.20 3.40
CA ALA A 234 -32.51 6.81 3.72
C ALA A 234 -32.00 5.88 2.60
N ASP A 235 -31.51 4.73 3.03
CA ASP A 235 -31.31 3.48 2.28
C ASP A 235 -30.00 3.31 1.48
N VAL A 236 -28.87 3.29 2.19
CA VAL A 236 -27.77 2.36 1.87
C VAL A 236 -27.28 1.75 3.19
N GLU A 237 -27.98 0.74 3.68
CA GLU A 237 -27.48 -0.05 4.80
C GLU A 237 -26.51 -1.12 4.31
N ASN A 238 -25.31 -1.02 4.88
CA ASN A 238 -24.12 -1.80 4.69
C ASN A 238 -24.33 -3.32 4.76
N THR A 239 -23.83 -4.01 3.74
CA THR A 239 -23.14 -5.31 3.94
C THR A 239 -21.75 -5.23 3.34
N THR A 240 -20.96 -4.25 3.76
CA THR A 240 -19.50 -4.34 3.62
C THR A 240 -18.96 -5.16 4.81
N PRO A 241 -18.38 -6.35 4.59
CA PRO A 241 -17.64 -7.02 5.64
C PRO A 241 -16.53 -6.08 6.15
N PRO A 242 -16.13 -6.17 7.44
CA PRO A 242 -15.04 -5.37 7.96
C PRO A 242 -13.82 -5.55 7.06
N PRO A 243 -13.10 -4.47 6.69
CA PRO A 243 -11.89 -4.60 5.91
C PRO A 243 -10.97 -5.55 6.66
N LYS A 244 -10.65 -6.69 6.02
CA LYS A 244 -9.63 -7.59 6.56
C LYS A 244 -8.38 -6.74 6.73
N GLN A 245 -7.94 -6.57 7.97
CA GLN A 245 -6.66 -5.93 8.23
C GLN A 245 -5.60 -6.74 7.51
N HIS A 246 -5.07 -6.17 6.42
CA HIS A 246 -3.91 -6.73 5.76
C HIS A 246 -2.79 -6.72 6.78
N LYS A 247 -2.23 -7.89 7.07
CA LYS A 247 -0.91 -7.95 7.70
C LYS A 247 0.04 -7.25 6.73
N PRO A 248 0.78 -6.21 7.17
CA PRO A 248 1.78 -5.60 6.31
C PRO A 248 2.70 -6.71 5.82
N HIS A 249 2.82 -6.82 4.50
CA HIS A 249 3.75 -7.78 3.90
C HIS A 249 5.15 -7.36 4.36
N THR A 250 5.76 -8.13 5.25
CA THR A 250 7.14 -7.96 5.65
C THR A 250 8.03 -8.53 4.56
N GLY A 251 8.34 -7.71 3.57
CA GLY A 251 9.28 -8.06 2.51
C GLY A 251 9.29 -7.01 1.41
N PRO A 252 10.43 -6.82 0.73
CA PRO A 252 10.58 -5.77 -0.25
C PRO A 252 9.61 -5.93 -1.41
N ARG A 253 8.84 -4.86 -1.70
CA ARG A 253 7.87 -4.83 -2.80
C ARG A 253 8.55 -5.11 -4.14
N ALA A 254 8.42 -6.35 -4.62
CA ALA A 254 8.69 -6.68 -6.02
C ALA A 254 7.64 -6.00 -6.91
N SER A 255 8.06 -5.56 -8.10
CA SER A 255 7.10 -5.10 -9.13
C SER A 255 6.03 -6.18 -9.31
N PRO A 256 4.74 -5.85 -9.21
CA PRO A 256 3.68 -6.83 -9.40
C PRO A 256 3.83 -7.54 -10.75
N ASP A 257 3.47 -8.82 -10.79
CA ASP A 257 3.38 -9.57 -12.04
C ASP A 257 2.48 -8.80 -13.02
N PRO A 258 2.94 -8.48 -14.25
CA PRO A 258 2.17 -7.73 -15.23
C PRO A 258 0.77 -8.30 -15.50
N GLN A 259 0.56 -9.60 -15.29
CA GLN A 259 -0.74 -10.24 -15.52
C GLN A 259 -1.76 -9.95 -14.40
N HIS A 260 -1.29 -9.58 -13.20
CA HIS A 260 -2.10 -9.32 -12.01
C HIS A 260 -1.87 -7.90 -11.47
N ALA A 261 -1.50 -6.99 -12.37
CA ALA A 261 -1.13 -5.62 -12.08
C ALA A 261 -2.30 -4.67 -12.36
N ARG A 262 -2.68 -3.87 -11.36
CA ARG A 262 -3.68 -2.79 -11.49
C ARG A 262 -3.09 -1.44 -11.16
N ARG A 263 -3.76 -0.38 -11.63
CA ARG A 263 -3.44 1.00 -11.25
C ARG A 263 -3.93 1.26 -9.83
N CYS A 264 -3.12 1.93 -9.03
CA CYS A 264 -3.45 2.30 -7.66
C CYS A 264 -2.75 3.60 -7.26
N ASP A 265 -3.25 4.23 -6.20
CA ASP A 265 -2.62 5.39 -5.59
C ASP A 265 -1.63 4.88 -4.52
N LEU A 266 -0.36 5.26 -4.66
CA LEU A 266 0.71 4.89 -3.74
C LEU A 266 1.15 6.10 -2.93
N ARG A 267 1.47 5.86 -1.67
CA ARG A 267 2.03 6.86 -0.77
C ARG A 267 3.33 6.37 -0.18
N THR A 268 4.36 7.21 -0.23
CA THR A 268 5.66 6.96 0.40
C THR A 268 6.12 8.18 1.15
N ASP A 269 6.83 7.97 2.26
CA ASP A 269 7.45 9.04 3.03
C ASP A 269 8.96 9.06 2.74
N LEU A 270 9.41 10.15 2.12
CA LEU A 270 10.82 10.40 1.83
C LEU A 270 11.44 11.31 2.89
N TYR A 271 12.75 11.25 3.02
CA TYR A 271 13.50 12.05 4.00
C TYR A 271 14.55 12.90 3.30
N MET A 272 14.69 14.13 3.77
CA MET A 272 15.62 15.12 3.25
C MET A 272 16.35 15.83 4.39
N LEU A 273 17.68 15.79 4.38
CA LEU A 273 18.53 16.47 5.35
C LEU A 273 18.34 17.99 5.27
N GLN A 274 18.39 18.67 6.42
CA GLN A 274 18.34 20.13 6.55
C GLN A 274 19.69 20.64 7.07
N PRO A 275 20.64 21.02 6.19
CA PRO A 275 22.02 21.33 6.58
C PRO A 275 22.15 22.60 7.43
N GLU A 276 21.21 23.53 7.35
CA GLU A 276 21.25 24.83 8.04
C GLU A 276 21.31 24.66 9.57
N ARG A 277 20.63 23.62 10.09
CA ARG A 277 20.59 23.32 11.53
C ARG A 277 21.92 22.75 12.03
N LEU A 278 22.58 21.94 11.21
CA LEU A 278 23.88 21.34 11.54
C LEU A 278 25.00 22.37 11.45
N ASN A 279 24.90 23.34 10.55
CA ASN A 279 25.90 24.39 10.38
C ASN A 279 25.85 25.43 11.52
N GLN A 280 24.71 25.60 12.21
CA GLN A 280 24.56 26.54 13.33
C GLN A 280 25.34 26.13 14.59
N GLY A 281 25.67 24.85 14.76
CA GLY A 281 26.44 24.36 15.91
C GLY A 281 27.92 24.75 15.89
N GLY A 282 28.46 25.15 14.73
CA GLY A 282 29.90 25.30 14.50
C GLY A 282 30.58 23.96 14.17
N GLN A 283 31.71 23.99 13.44
CA GLN A 283 32.37 22.80 12.88
C GLN A 283 32.73 21.71 13.91
N ASN A 284 32.92 22.07 15.18
CA ASN A 284 33.42 21.16 16.22
C ASN A 284 32.41 20.84 17.33
N ASN A 285 31.17 21.33 17.25
CA ASN A 285 30.16 21.03 18.26
C ASN A 285 29.05 20.18 17.63
N PRO A 286 29.07 18.86 17.83
CA PRO A 286 28.05 17.99 17.27
C PRO A 286 26.72 18.25 17.98
N LEU A 287 25.62 18.16 17.23
CA LEU A 287 24.29 18.27 17.79
C LEU A 287 24.03 17.00 18.62
N LYS A 288 23.55 17.18 19.85
CA LYS A 288 23.28 16.08 20.77
C LYS A 288 21.78 16.00 21.02
N GLY A 289 21.23 14.82 20.86
CA GLY A 289 19.85 14.50 21.20
C GLY A 289 19.79 13.38 22.24
N LYS A 290 18.62 13.21 22.85
CA LYS A 290 18.38 12.11 23.78
C LYS A 290 16.97 11.58 23.63
N LEU A 291 16.84 10.26 23.59
CA LEU A 291 15.54 9.61 23.70
C LEU A 291 15.29 9.30 25.16
N THR A 292 14.31 10.01 25.73
CA THR A 292 13.76 9.74 27.06
C THR A 292 12.56 8.81 26.89
N ASN A 293 12.46 7.74 27.69
CA ASN A 293 11.38 6.73 27.67
C ASN A 293 11.56 5.59 26.64
N CYS A 294 12.78 5.09 26.45
CA CYS A 294 13.05 3.97 25.56
C CYS A 294 12.68 2.59 26.13
N HIS A 295 12.87 2.41 27.44
CA HIS A 295 12.71 1.13 28.14
C HIS A 295 11.95 1.34 29.46
N VAL A 296 11.34 0.27 29.98
CA VAL A 296 10.58 0.29 31.26
C VAL A 296 11.43 0.76 32.44
N SER A 297 12.75 0.61 32.34
CA SER A 297 13.74 1.09 33.32
C SER A 297 13.94 2.62 33.31
N GLY A 298 13.36 3.35 32.36
CA GLY A 298 13.52 4.80 32.25
C GLY A 298 14.93 5.25 31.82
N CYS A 299 15.72 4.37 31.19
CA CYS A 299 17.04 4.75 30.68
C CYS A 299 16.93 5.74 29.50
N GLU A 300 17.92 6.62 29.40
CA GLU A 300 18.07 7.55 28.29
C GLU A 300 19.00 6.94 27.23
N ARG A 301 18.67 7.11 25.95
CA ARG A 301 19.54 6.75 24.83
C ARG A 301 20.04 8.02 24.14
N PRO A 302 21.23 8.54 24.50
CA PRO A 302 21.80 9.71 23.85
C PRO A 302 22.32 9.36 22.45
N PHE A 303 22.24 10.34 21.55
CA PHE A 303 22.84 10.26 20.23
C PHE A 303 23.49 11.59 19.86
N SER A 304 24.44 11.55 18.94
CA SER A 304 25.15 12.73 18.45
C SER A 304 25.23 12.72 16.94
N VAL A 305 25.01 13.88 16.33
CA VAL A 305 25.00 14.06 14.88
C VAL A 305 25.97 15.17 14.50
N GLN A 306 26.82 14.87 13.52
CA GLN A 306 27.75 15.85 12.96
C GLN A 306 27.77 15.75 11.44
N LYS A 307 27.77 16.90 10.77
CA LYS A 307 27.93 16.95 9.32
C LYS A 307 29.40 16.68 8.95
N ILE A 308 29.64 15.85 7.95
CA ILE A 308 30.96 15.67 7.36
C ILE A 308 31.19 16.82 6.36
N PRO A 309 32.23 17.65 6.55
CA PRO A 309 32.44 18.84 5.74
C PRO A 309 32.66 18.49 4.26
N HIS A 310 32.25 19.39 3.36
CA HIS A 310 32.37 19.22 1.90
C HIS A 310 31.71 17.94 1.36
N SER A 311 30.65 17.46 2.00
CA SER A 311 29.89 16.29 1.56
C SER A 311 28.41 16.38 1.89
N ASN A 312 27.63 15.52 1.27
CA ASN A 312 26.23 15.25 1.60
C ASN A 312 26.04 14.34 2.83
N LEU A 313 27.13 13.94 3.50
CA LEU A 313 27.12 12.92 4.55
C LEU A 313 27.03 13.52 5.95
N ILE A 314 26.43 12.76 6.86
CA ILE A 314 26.46 13.01 8.31
C ILE A 314 26.99 11.78 9.05
N LEU A 315 27.71 12.03 10.14
CA LEU A 315 28.09 11.03 11.14
C LEU A 315 27.04 11.03 12.25
N LEU A 316 26.42 9.88 12.48
CA LEU A 316 25.50 9.61 13.57
C LEU A 316 26.13 8.60 14.51
N VAL A 317 26.24 8.96 15.79
CA VAL A 317 26.75 8.10 16.85
C VAL A 317 25.64 7.89 17.88
N VAL A 318 25.29 6.64 18.16
CA VAL A 318 24.18 6.28 19.05
C VAL A 318 24.70 5.39 20.18
N ASP A 319 24.28 5.65 21.40
CA ASP A 319 24.60 4.79 22.55
C ASP A 319 23.76 3.50 22.52
N THR A 320 24.38 2.35 22.77
CA THR A 320 23.72 1.02 22.73
C THR A 320 23.26 0.53 24.10
N LEU A 321 23.63 1.22 25.19
CA LEU A 321 23.42 0.74 26.57
C LEU A 321 21.94 0.65 26.97
N CYS A 322 21.05 1.37 26.28
CA CYS A 322 19.62 1.38 26.53
C CYS A 322 18.86 0.82 25.31
N PRO A 323 18.39 -0.44 25.33
CA PRO A 323 17.59 -0.99 24.24
C PRO A 323 16.21 -0.32 24.21
N CYS A 324 15.90 0.37 23.11
CA CYS A 324 14.57 0.94 22.86
C CYS A 324 13.69 -0.07 22.11
N GLY A 325 12.37 0.04 22.23
CA GLY A 325 11.44 -0.69 21.37
C GLY A 325 11.72 -0.40 19.89
N SER A 326 11.68 -1.42 19.02
CA SER A 326 11.96 -1.25 17.60
C SER A 326 10.73 -0.71 16.86
N LYS A 327 10.78 0.57 16.50
CA LYS A 327 9.90 1.16 15.48
C LYS A 327 10.60 1.01 14.13
N GLN A 328 9.95 0.38 13.15
CA GLN A 328 10.46 0.36 11.77
C GLN A 328 9.72 1.41 10.94
N LEU A 329 10.50 2.27 10.30
CA LEU A 329 10.02 3.24 9.31
C LEU A 329 10.50 2.77 7.95
N ASP A 330 9.57 2.47 7.06
CA ASP A 330 9.89 2.05 5.71
C ASP A 330 9.70 3.20 4.70
N ILE A 331 10.48 3.18 3.62
CA ILE A 331 10.33 4.05 2.45
C ILE A 331 9.53 3.33 1.35
N GLU A 332 9.29 2.03 1.49
CA GLU A 332 8.52 1.29 0.50
C GLU A 332 7.13 1.90 0.27
N PRO A 333 6.72 2.14 -0.99
CA PRO A 333 5.42 2.73 -1.28
C PRO A 333 4.30 1.82 -0.78
N LEU A 334 3.47 2.37 0.10
CA LEU A 334 2.29 1.71 0.62
C LEU A 334 1.10 2.09 -0.25
N GLU A 335 0.22 1.12 -0.50
CA GLU A 335 -1.06 1.43 -1.13
C GLU A 335 -1.89 2.27 -0.16
N GLU A 336 -2.38 3.41 -0.66
CA GLU A 336 -3.33 4.22 0.10
C GLU A 336 -4.69 3.53 0.01
N SER A 337 -4.96 2.64 0.96
CA SER A 337 -6.29 2.06 1.17
C SER A 337 -7.27 3.20 1.31
N GLY A 338 -8.18 3.34 0.34
CA GLY A 338 -9.12 4.45 0.26
C GLY A 338 -9.94 4.59 1.53
N THR A 339 -9.42 5.36 2.50
CA THR A 339 -10.20 5.83 3.64
C THR A 339 -11.43 6.53 3.08
N ILE A 340 -12.60 6.27 3.66
CA ILE A 340 -13.86 6.94 3.33
C ILE A 340 -13.58 8.46 3.33
N GLY A 341 -13.49 9.07 2.14
CA GLY A 341 -13.06 10.47 1.96
C GLY A 341 -11.81 10.72 1.11
N ALA A 342 -11.09 9.71 0.61
CA ALA A 342 -9.97 9.93 -0.32
C ALA A 342 -10.42 10.66 -1.61
N CYS A 343 -11.62 10.34 -2.11
CA CYS A 343 -12.27 11.08 -3.19
C CYS A 343 -12.56 12.54 -2.83
N SER A 344 -12.93 12.87 -1.58
CA SER A 344 -13.21 14.25 -1.18
C SER A 344 -11.93 15.08 -0.99
N ALA A 345 -10.86 14.51 -0.46
CA ALA A 345 -9.54 15.17 -0.37
C ALA A 345 -8.92 15.42 -1.76
N ARG A 346 -9.02 14.43 -2.67
CA ARG A 346 -8.60 14.56 -4.09
C ARG A 346 -9.43 15.61 -4.83
N ARG A 347 -10.71 15.73 -4.48
CA ARG A 347 -11.62 16.73 -5.06
C ARG A 347 -11.33 18.14 -4.54
N GLN A 348 -11.08 18.33 -3.24
CA GLN A 348 -10.75 19.65 -2.66
C GLN A 348 -9.45 20.26 -3.23
N THR A 349 -8.41 19.46 -3.40
CA THR A 349 -7.14 19.90 -4.01
C THR A 349 -7.30 20.23 -5.50
N GLN A 350 -8.14 19.49 -6.22
CA GLN A 350 -8.48 19.77 -7.62
C GLN A 350 -9.45 20.93 -7.82
N GLU A 351 -10.31 21.22 -6.84
CA GLU A 351 -11.26 22.34 -6.85
C GLU A 351 -10.57 23.67 -6.54
N SER A 352 -9.51 23.67 -5.73
CA SER A 352 -8.68 24.86 -5.48
C SER A 352 -7.70 25.18 -6.62
N ALA A 353 -7.41 24.20 -7.50
CA ALA A 353 -6.57 24.43 -8.67
C ALA A 353 -7.29 25.32 -9.70
N LYS A 354 -6.64 26.42 -10.11
CA LYS A 354 -7.19 27.33 -11.12
C LYS A 354 -7.41 26.59 -12.44
N ARG A 355 -8.67 26.40 -12.82
CA ARG A 355 -9.07 25.79 -14.09
C ARG A 355 -9.77 26.82 -14.96
N ARG A 356 -9.38 26.89 -16.23
CA ARG A 356 -10.09 27.71 -17.22
C ARG A 356 -11.25 26.91 -17.80
N ARG A 357 -12.48 27.31 -17.50
CA ARG A 357 -13.66 26.73 -18.14
C ARG A 357 -13.71 27.12 -19.62
N PRO A 358 -14.26 26.26 -20.50
CA PRO A 358 -14.58 26.64 -21.87
C PRO A 358 -15.44 27.92 -21.89
N LYS A 359 -15.19 28.83 -22.85
CA LYS A 359 -15.90 30.11 -22.95
C LYS A 359 -17.35 29.97 -23.41
N LYS A 360 -17.65 28.93 -24.18
CA LYS A 360 -18.98 28.62 -24.70
C LYS A 360 -19.27 27.16 -24.40
N CYS A 361 -20.47 26.88 -23.91
CA CYS A 361 -21.06 25.56 -23.83
C CYS A 361 -22.21 25.54 -24.83
N ILE A 362 -22.10 24.71 -25.87
CA ILE A 362 -23.19 24.49 -26.83
C ILE A 362 -23.76 23.14 -26.47
N ASN A 363 -24.83 23.15 -25.69
CA ASN A 363 -25.52 21.96 -25.17
C ASN A 363 -26.77 21.59 -25.97
N TYR A 364 -27.10 22.40 -26.98
CA TYR A 364 -28.32 22.27 -27.76
C TYR A 364 -28.12 22.83 -29.15
N HIS A 365 -28.60 22.09 -30.15
CA HIS A 365 -28.74 22.57 -31.52
C HIS A 365 -30.23 22.55 -31.91
N PRO A 366 -30.78 23.59 -32.57
CA PRO A 366 -32.20 23.63 -32.92
C PRO A 366 -32.66 22.47 -33.83
N GLU A 367 -31.76 21.91 -34.64
CA GLU A 367 -32.03 20.74 -35.49
C GLU A 367 -31.98 19.41 -34.72
N GLU A 368 -31.60 19.41 -33.43
CA GLU A 368 -31.57 18.19 -32.59
C GLU A 368 -32.98 17.70 -32.23
N ILE A 369 -34.00 18.57 -32.26
CA ILE A 369 -35.42 18.20 -32.05
C ILE A 369 -35.89 17.16 -33.08
N GLU A 370 -35.30 17.16 -34.27
CA GLU A 370 -35.70 16.27 -35.37
C GLU A 370 -35.13 14.84 -35.22
N ILE A 371 -34.19 14.63 -34.30
CA ILE A 371 -33.56 13.33 -34.05
C ILE A 371 -34.41 12.53 -33.05
N GLN A 372 -35.42 11.81 -33.53
CA GLN A 372 -36.24 10.87 -32.74
C GLN A 372 -35.58 9.49 -32.52
N GLN A 373 -34.27 9.36 -32.69
CA GLN A 373 -33.57 8.10 -32.44
C GLN A 373 -33.22 7.96 -30.95
N CYS A 374 -34.23 7.60 -30.14
CA CYS A 374 -33.93 6.99 -28.85
C CYS A 374 -33.43 5.56 -29.09
N GLY A 375 -32.24 5.24 -28.58
CA GLY A 375 -31.71 3.87 -28.66
C GLY A 375 -32.72 2.92 -28.02
N ARG A 376 -33.38 2.08 -28.83
CA ARG A 376 -34.20 0.98 -28.31
C ARG A 376 -33.25 -0.02 -27.66
N ALA A 377 -33.14 0.04 -26.33
CA ALA A 377 -32.57 -1.05 -25.58
C ALA A 377 -33.42 -2.30 -25.89
N THR A 378 -32.79 -3.34 -26.45
CA THR A 378 -33.43 -4.65 -26.57
C THR A 378 -33.67 -5.17 -25.16
N ALA A 379 -34.90 -5.03 -24.66
CA ALA A 379 -35.32 -5.70 -23.45
C ALA A 379 -35.34 -7.22 -23.73
N LEU A 380 -34.23 -7.89 -23.44
CA LEU A 380 -34.09 -9.36 -23.44
C LEU A 380 -34.96 -10.07 -22.37
N LEU A 381 -35.93 -9.35 -21.80
CA LEU A 381 -36.87 -9.78 -20.78
C LEU A 381 -38.32 -9.57 -21.23
N GLN A 382 -38.61 -9.69 -22.53
CA GLN A 382 -39.94 -10.13 -22.92
C GLN A 382 -39.88 -11.66 -22.96
N MET A 383 -40.33 -12.29 -21.87
CA MET A 383 -40.83 -13.67 -21.94
C MET A 383 -41.73 -13.70 -23.17
N PRO A 384 -41.37 -14.45 -24.23
CA PRO A 384 -42.12 -14.37 -25.45
C PRO A 384 -43.50 -14.93 -25.12
N LEU A 385 -44.50 -14.05 -25.14
CA LEU A 385 -45.91 -14.38 -24.92
C LEU A 385 -46.31 -15.59 -25.78
N SER A 386 -45.64 -15.77 -26.93
CA SER A 386 -45.76 -16.95 -27.79
C SER A 386 -45.40 -18.28 -27.13
N ILE A 387 -44.43 -18.36 -26.21
CA ILE A 387 -44.11 -19.60 -25.46
C ILE A 387 -45.20 -19.90 -24.44
N VAL A 388 -45.67 -18.90 -23.68
CA VAL A 388 -46.79 -19.07 -22.73
C VAL A 388 -48.07 -19.46 -23.46
N MET A 389 -48.35 -18.80 -24.59
CA MET A 389 -49.50 -19.13 -25.45
C MET A 389 -49.36 -20.52 -26.07
N ALA A 390 -48.17 -20.94 -26.47
CA ALA A 390 -47.93 -22.30 -26.94
C ALA A 390 -48.18 -23.35 -25.84
N HIS A 391 -47.79 -23.07 -24.59
CA HIS A 391 -48.11 -23.95 -23.46
C HIS A 391 -49.61 -24.03 -23.17
N LEU A 392 -50.32 -22.90 -23.18
CA LEU A 392 -51.77 -22.89 -23.00
C LEU A 392 -52.51 -23.63 -24.12
N LEU A 393 -52.04 -23.48 -25.37
CA LEU A 393 -52.64 -24.13 -26.53
C LEU A 393 -52.37 -25.64 -26.52
N MET A 394 -51.16 -26.07 -26.11
CA MET A 394 -50.86 -27.48 -25.91
C MET A 394 -51.70 -28.09 -24.78
N LEU A 395 -51.90 -27.38 -23.67
CA LEU A 395 -52.76 -27.81 -22.57
C LEU A 395 -54.23 -27.95 -23.00
N ALA A 396 -54.74 -27.01 -23.80
CA ALA A 396 -56.09 -27.07 -24.34
C ALA A 396 -56.28 -28.25 -25.31
N VAL A 397 -55.30 -28.50 -26.18
CA VAL A 397 -55.33 -29.64 -27.12
C VAL A 397 -55.26 -30.97 -26.38
N THR A 398 -54.43 -31.10 -25.34
CA THR A 398 -54.38 -32.31 -24.51
C THR A 398 -55.70 -32.54 -23.76
N PHE A 399 -56.30 -31.49 -23.21
CA PHE A 399 -57.58 -31.60 -22.49
C PHE A 399 -58.75 -31.97 -23.42
N ALA A 400 -58.73 -31.48 -24.67
CA ALA A 400 -59.71 -31.83 -25.68
C ALA A 400 -59.55 -33.28 -26.17
N LEU A 401 -58.31 -33.77 -26.31
CA LEU A 401 -58.03 -35.16 -26.70
C LEU A 401 -58.27 -36.18 -25.59
N THR A 402 -58.27 -35.76 -24.32
CA THR A 402 -58.61 -36.65 -23.18
C THR A 402 -60.10 -36.73 -22.88
N ASN A 403 -60.90 -35.77 -23.37
CA ASN A 403 -62.36 -35.69 -23.13
C ASN A 403 -63.21 -35.94 -24.39
N ALA A 404 -62.58 -36.26 -25.52
CA ALA A 404 -63.21 -36.79 -26.73
C ALA A 404 -62.96 -38.31 -26.79
#